data_AF-K5VZ27-F1
#
_entry.id   AF-K5VZ27-F1
#
_cell.length_a   1.000
_cell.length_b   1.000
_cell.length_c   1.000
_cell.angle_alpha   90.00
_cell.angle_beta   90.00
_cell.angle_gamma   90.00
#
_symmetry.space_group_name_H-M   'P 1'
#
loop_
_entity.id
_entity.type
_entity.pdbx_description
1 polymer ?
#
loop_
_entity_poly.entity_id
_entity_poly.type
_entity_poly.pdbx_seq_one_letter_code
_entity_poly.pdbx_strand_id
1 'polypeptide(L)'
;RNLHAHIFMDFSDGSQFGPRGCNSVDMVHLDKTGYVYIPDDECLGYLYDFGDNWHFSIKVNEISRVEESSGKVVVLGGTGAHP
;
A
#
# COMPACT_ATOMS: atom_id res chain seq x y z
N ARG A 1 15.24 17.20 2.05
CA ARG A 1 13.90 17.65 1.59
C ARG A 1 13.04 16.39 1.62
N ASN A 2 12.01 16.31 2.46
CA ASN A 2 11.17 15.11 2.49
C ASN A 2 10.54 14.92 1.11
N LEU A 3 10.74 13.73 0.54
CA LEU A 3 10.16 13.35 -0.72
C LEU A 3 8.78 12.79 -0.41
N HIS A 4 7.80 13.69 -0.33
CA HIS A 4 6.39 13.34 -0.18
C HIS A 4 5.90 12.72 -1.49
N ALA A 5 6.07 11.41 -1.62
CA ALA A 5 5.57 10.61 -2.71
C ALA A 5 4.28 9.90 -2.26
N HIS A 6 3.35 9.72 -3.20
CA HIS A 6 2.12 8.96 -3.03
C HIS A 6 2.14 7.86 -4.08
N ILE A 7 2.37 6.62 -3.66
CA ILE A 7 2.49 5.49 -4.58
C ILE A 7 1.40 4.48 -4.26
N PHE A 8 0.61 4.15 -5.28
CA PHE A 8 -0.33 3.04 -5.27
C PHE A 8 0.28 1.86 -6.01
N MET A 9 0.22 0.68 -5.42
CA MET A 9 0.71 -0.57 -6.01
C MET A 9 -0.47 -1.53 -6.14
N ASP A 10 -0.73 -2.00 -7.36
CA ASP A 10 -1.67 -3.08 -7.63
C ASP A 10 -0.97 -4.41 -7.38
N PHE A 11 -1.50 -5.23 -6.48
CA PHE A 11 -0.87 -6.50 -6.10
C PHE A 11 -1.14 -7.63 -7.08
N SER A 12 -2.10 -7.44 -8.00
CA SER A 12 -2.53 -8.50 -8.94
C SER A 12 -1.51 -8.79 -10.05
N ASP A 13 -0.58 -7.89 -10.31
CA ASP A 13 0.39 -7.99 -11.42
C ASP A 13 1.78 -8.49 -11.00
N GLY A 14 1.96 -8.85 -9.72
CA GLY A 14 3.25 -9.30 -9.21
C GLY A 14 4.24 -8.17 -8.92
N SER A 15 3.78 -6.92 -8.79
CA SER A 15 4.58 -5.81 -8.26
C SER A 15 4.93 -5.93 -6.75
N GLN A 16 4.73 -7.12 -6.16
CA GLN A 16 5.36 -7.51 -4.90
C GLN A 16 6.89 -7.63 -5.12
N PHE A 17 7.63 -6.55 -4.89
CA PHE A 17 9.08 -6.67 -4.78
C PHE A 17 9.44 -7.44 -3.50
N GLY A 18 9.61 -8.74 -3.72
CA GLY A 18 10.21 -9.74 -2.86
C GLY A 18 10.15 -11.09 -3.57
N PRO A 19 10.90 -11.30 -4.68
CA PRO A 19 10.86 -12.55 -5.41
C PRO A 19 11.03 -13.77 -4.50
N ARG A 20 10.17 -14.77 -4.69
CA ARG A 20 10.58 -16.16 -4.40
C ARG A 20 11.79 -16.45 -5.30
N GLY A 21 12.99 -16.42 -4.70
CA GLY A 21 14.25 -16.61 -5.43
C GLY A 21 15.16 -15.36 -5.55
N CYS A 22 14.94 -14.30 -4.75
CA CYS A 22 15.89 -13.18 -4.62
C CYS A 22 17.32 -13.66 -4.36
N ASN A 23 18.29 -13.03 -5.04
CA ASN A 23 19.71 -13.17 -4.72
C ASN A 23 20.23 -11.92 -3.98
N SER A 24 21.51 -11.92 -3.60
CA SER A 24 22.12 -10.85 -2.81
C SER A 24 22.02 -9.46 -3.45
N VAL A 25 21.95 -9.34 -4.78
CA VAL A 25 21.85 -8.05 -5.49
C VAL A 25 20.45 -7.45 -5.36
N ASP A 26 19.42 -8.29 -5.30
CA ASP A 26 18.03 -7.85 -5.10
C ASP A 26 17.81 -7.34 -3.66
N MET A 27 18.60 -7.86 -2.71
CA MET A 27 18.49 -7.53 -1.28
C MET A 27 19.19 -6.22 -0.89
N VAL A 28 20.16 -5.72 -1.67
CA VAL A 28 20.96 -4.52 -1.28
C VAL A 28 20.22 -3.19 -1.43
N HIS A 29 19.00 -3.19 -2.00
CA HIS A 29 18.16 -2.00 -2.12
C HIS A 29 16.89 -2.07 -1.26
N LEU A 30 16.76 -3.09 -0.40
CA LEU A 30 15.64 -3.23 0.53
C LEU A 30 15.51 -2.02 1.47
N ASP A 31 16.62 -1.39 1.84
CA ASP A 31 16.59 -0.20 2.71
C ASP A 31 16.09 1.06 1.98
N LYS A 32 15.96 1.03 0.64
CA LYS A 32 15.56 2.16 -0.19
C LYS A 32 14.11 2.10 -0.68
N THR A 33 13.45 0.98 -0.47
CA THR A 33 12.10 0.72 -0.97
C THR A 33 11.35 -0.06 0.08
N GLY A 34 10.24 0.48 0.56
CA GLY A 34 9.47 -0.14 1.63
C GLY A 34 9.06 -1.56 1.29
N TYR A 35 9.65 -2.52 1.99
CA TYR A 35 9.45 -3.93 1.78
C TYR A 35 8.48 -4.45 2.83
N VAL A 36 7.33 -4.92 2.40
CA VAL A 36 6.38 -5.63 3.26
C VAL A 36 5.85 -6.81 2.46
N TYR A 37 5.92 -8.00 3.04
CA TYR A 37 5.18 -9.16 2.54
C TYR A 37 3.71 -8.91 2.82
N ILE A 38 2.94 -8.59 1.78
CA ILE A 38 1.50 -8.39 1.89
C ILE A 38 0.85 -9.67 1.34
N PRO A 39 -0.08 -10.30 2.08
CA PRO A 39 -0.77 -11.50 1.63
C PRO A 39 -1.51 -11.24 0.30
N ASP A 40 -1.61 -12.27 -0.54
CA ASP A 40 -2.21 -12.30 -1.89
C ASP A 40 -3.72 -11.95 -1.95
N ASP A 41 -4.25 -11.39 -0.87
CA ASP A 41 -5.62 -10.93 -0.77
C ASP A 41 -5.80 -9.68 -1.64
N GLU A 42 -6.97 -9.49 -2.27
CA GLU A 42 -7.35 -8.35 -3.14
C GLU A 42 -7.19 -6.97 -2.48
N CYS A 43 -5.94 -6.54 -2.29
CA CYS A 43 -5.54 -5.32 -1.63
C CYS A 43 -4.73 -4.46 -2.59
N LEU A 44 -4.64 -3.18 -2.28
CA LEU A 44 -3.78 -2.20 -2.92
C LEU A 44 -2.80 -1.67 -1.89
N GLY A 45 -1.55 -1.51 -2.28
CA GLY A 45 -0.50 -0.95 -1.43
C GLY A 45 -0.50 0.56 -1.57
N TYR A 46 -0.40 1.26 -0.44
CA TYR A 46 -0.22 2.70 -0.43
C TYR A 46 1.01 3.07 0.39
N LEU A 47 2.02 3.60 -0.28
CA LEU A 47 3.24 4.14 0.32
C LEU A 47 3.19 5.66 0.31
N TYR A 48 3.37 6.25 1.48
CA TYR A 48 3.42 7.69 1.69
C TYR A 48 4.74 8.10 2.33
N ASP A 49 5.37 9.12 1.75
CA ASP A 49 6.64 9.69 2.20
C ASP A 49 7.80 8.69 2.18
N PHE A 50 8.73 8.83 1.25
CA PHE A 50 9.90 7.95 1.19
C PHE A 50 10.92 8.19 2.30
N GLY A 51 10.85 9.35 2.98
CA GLY A 51 11.71 9.63 4.13
C GLY A 51 11.28 8.83 5.36
N ASP A 52 9.99 8.88 5.67
CA ASP A 52 9.42 8.23 6.85
C ASP A 52 8.91 6.80 6.56
N ASN A 53 8.71 6.48 5.28
CA ASN A 53 8.34 5.15 4.79
C ASN A 53 7.01 4.64 5.39
N TRP A 54 5.95 5.46 5.35
CA TRP A 54 4.63 5.06 5.83
C TRP A 54 3.93 4.13 4.85
N HIS A 55 3.50 2.94 5.32
CA HIS A 55 2.86 1.91 4.50
C HIS A 55 1.45 1.61 4.96
N PHE A 56 0.55 1.48 4.00
CA PHE A 56 -0.84 1.13 4.26
C PHE A 56 -1.30 0.06 3.27
N SER A 57 -2.07 -0.91 3.76
CA SER A 57 -2.81 -1.85 2.90
C SER A 57 -4.24 -1.35 2.79
N ILE A 58 -4.71 -1.13 1.56
CA ILE A 58 -6.07 -0.71 1.24
C ILE A 58 -6.81 -1.93 0.72
N LYS A 59 -7.92 -2.28 1.38
CA LYS A 59 -8.81 -3.34 0.91
C LYS A 59 -10.15 -2.75 0.50
N VAL A 60 -10.62 -3.10 -0.69
CA VAL A 60 -11.99 -2.78 -1.11
C VAL A 60 -12.91 -3.86 -0.55
N ASN A 61 -13.84 -3.48 0.33
CA ASN A 61 -14.78 -4.44 0.93
C ASN A 61 -16.08 -4.59 0.11
N GLU A 62 -16.57 -3.49 -0.45
CA GLU A 62 -17.82 -3.45 -1.21
C GLU A 62 -17.77 -2.29 -2.21
N ILE A 63 -18.44 -2.47 -3.36
CA ILE A 63 -18.65 -1.43 -4.36
C ILE A 63 -20.16 -1.27 -4.52
N SER A 64 -20.70 -0.15 -4.05
CA SER A 64 -22.12 0.20 -4.23
C SER A 64 -22.39 0.78 -5.62
N ARG A 65 -23.67 0.81 -6.01
CA ARG A 65 -24.07 1.43 -7.28
C ARG A 65 -23.90 2.94 -7.25
N VAL A 66 -23.67 3.54 -8.41
CA VAL A 66 -23.43 5.00 -8.52
C VAL A 66 -24.65 5.81 -8.10
N GLU A 67 -25.86 5.30 -8.31
CA GLU A 67 -27.12 5.95 -7.93
C GLU A 67 -27.31 6.04 -6.42
N GLU A 68 -26.63 5.18 -5.66
CA GLU A 68 -26.63 5.14 -4.19
C GLU A 68 -25.52 6.01 -3.60
N SER A 69 -24.61 6.54 -4.43
CA SER A 69 -23.49 7.37 -4.00
C SER A 69 -23.95 8.77 -3.62
N SER A 70 -23.62 9.20 -2.41
CA SER A 70 -23.81 10.59 -1.97
C SER A 70 -22.61 11.50 -2.29
N GLY A 71 -21.53 10.95 -2.86
CA GLY A 71 -20.26 11.66 -3.08
C GLY A 71 -19.51 12.06 -1.80
N LYS A 72 -19.97 11.63 -0.62
CA LYS A 72 -19.37 11.95 0.68
C LYS A 72 -18.37 10.89 1.08
N VAL A 73 -17.30 11.31 1.74
CA VAL A 73 -16.34 10.43 2.41
C VAL A 73 -16.68 10.38 3.90
N VAL A 74 -16.79 9.17 4.45
CA VAL A 74 -17.12 8.95 5.87
C VAL A 74 -16.11 7.98 6.46
N VAL A 75 -15.59 8.31 7.65
CA VAL A 75 -14.76 7.40 8.45
C VAL A 75 -15.68 6.55 9.31
N LEU A 76 -15.71 5.24 9.08
CA LEU A 76 -16.59 4.30 9.78
C LEU A 76 -16.00 3.80 11.12
N GLY A 77 -14.68 3.91 11.30
CA GLY A 77 -13.99 3.48 12.52
C GLY A 77 -12.49 3.70 12.44
N GLY A 78 -11.79 3.48 13.56
CA GLY A 78 -10.34 3.58 13.67
C GLY A 78 -9.87 3.57 15.12
N THR A 79 -8.59 3.26 15.35
CA THR A 79 -7.96 3.20 16.68
C THR A 79 -7.06 4.40 16.98
N GLY A 80 -7.10 5.44 16.16
CA GLY A 80 -6.28 6.64 16.29
C GLY A 80 -5.17 6.73 15.24
N ALA A 81 -4.09 7.44 15.58
CA ALA A 81 -2.97 7.66 14.67
C ALA A 81 -2.24 6.35 14.34
N HIS A 82 -1.76 6.23 13.11
CA HIS A 82 -0.80 5.19 12.75
C HIS A 82 0.51 5.43 13.53
N PRO A 83 1.05 4.42 14.24
CA PRO A 83 2.31 4.55 14.98
C PRO A 83 3.48 4.71 14.03
#